data_AF-K7F620-F1
#
_entry.id   AF-K7F620-F1
#
_cell.length_a   1.000
_cell.length_b   1.000
_cell.length_c   1.000
_cell.angle_alpha   90.00
_cell.angle_beta   90.00
_cell.angle_gamma   90.00
#
_symmetry.space_group_name_H-M   'P 1'
#
loop_
_entity.id
_entity.type
_entity.pdbx_description
1 polymer ?
#
loop_
_entity_poly.entity_id
_entity_poly.type
_entity_poly.pdbx_seq_one_letter_code
_entity_poly.pdbx_strand_id
1 'polypeptide(L)'
;FSPQGDPFSSHADQLCKAEGIFFPAFHANRTSPRKDVLVALYQVVVFLNASLGNITRDQKELNPEAQDLLERLHNTTKTARGLFSNLTCLLCTKYRVDQVDVLFPISPLHANQSLFQEEKCKLSKDKRAMELATQGL
;
A
#
# COMPACT_ATOMS: atom_id res chain seq x y z
N PHE A 1 -5.51 -12.80 -18.08
CA PHE A 1 -6.49 -11.71 -18.20
C PHE A 1 -6.44 -10.85 -16.95
N SER A 2 -6.45 -9.52 -17.08
CA SER A 2 -6.60 -8.63 -15.92
C SER A 2 -8.04 -8.75 -15.41
N PRO A 3 -8.27 -8.94 -14.09
CA PRO A 3 -9.61 -8.95 -13.52
C PRO A 3 -10.41 -7.68 -13.82
N GLN A 4 -9.74 -6.56 -14.11
CA GLN A 4 -10.40 -5.29 -14.44
C GLN A 4 -10.91 -5.21 -15.89
N GLY A 5 -10.60 -6.18 -16.76
CA GLY A 5 -11.02 -6.14 -18.17
C GLY A 5 -10.44 -4.96 -18.96
N ASP A 6 -11.09 -4.58 -20.06
CA ASP A 6 -10.77 -3.36 -20.82
C ASP A 6 -11.50 -2.14 -20.22
N PRO A 7 -10.91 -0.93 -20.25
CA PRO A 7 -9.67 -0.55 -20.94
C PRO A 7 -8.39 -0.82 -20.12
N PHE A 8 -8.47 -1.35 -18.91
CA PHE A 8 -7.30 -1.58 -18.05
C PHE A 8 -6.33 -2.61 -18.64
N SER A 9 -6.82 -3.58 -19.39
CA SER A 9 -5.97 -4.58 -20.07
C SER A 9 -5.14 -3.98 -21.20
N SER A 10 -5.64 -2.93 -21.86
CA SER A 10 -5.02 -2.27 -23.02
C SER A 10 -4.29 -0.97 -22.68
N HIS A 11 -4.67 -0.27 -21.61
CA HIS A 11 -4.19 1.07 -21.26
C HIS A 11 -3.69 1.19 -19.81
N ALA A 12 -3.23 0.07 -19.21
CA ALA A 12 -2.72 0.04 -17.84
C ALA A 12 -1.63 1.09 -17.56
N ASP A 13 -0.79 1.41 -18.54
CA ASP A 13 0.31 2.37 -18.34
C ASP A 13 -0.14 3.83 -18.29
N GLN A 14 -1.37 4.12 -18.69
CA GLN A 14 -1.99 5.44 -18.51
C GLN A 14 -2.89 5.43 -17.27
N LEU A 15 -3.69 4.38 -17.11
CA LEU A 15 -4.68 4.25 -16.02
C LEU A 15 -4.07 3.84 -14.67
N CYS A 16 -2.84 3.35 -14.63
CA CYS A 16 -2.20 2.89 -13.39
C CYS A 16 -0.92 3.67 -13.06
N LYS A 17 -0.77 4.90 -13.57
CA LYS A 17 0.36 5.78 -13.21
C LYS A 17 0.22 6.31 -11.79
N ALA A 18 1.21 6.12 -10.93
CA ALA A 18 1.22 6.63 -9.54
C ALA A 18 1.07 8.17 -9.35
N GLU A 19 0.76 8.93 -10.41
CA GLU A 19 0.49 10.36 -10.38
C GLU A 19 -0.78 10.67 -9.57
N GLY A 20 -0.66 11.63 -8.64
CA GLY A 20 -1.78 12.15 -7.83
C GLY A 20 -2.05 11.40 -6.53
N ILE A 21 -1.37 10.29 -6.24
CA ILE A 21 -1.49 9.59 -4.96
C ILE A 21 -0.66 10.30 -3.90
N PHE A 22 -1.29 10.58 -2.76
CA PHE A 22 -0.58 11.01 -1.56
C PHE A 22 -0.03 9.79 -0.82
N PHE A 23 1.17 9.34 -1.21
CA PHE A 23 1.86 8.21 -0.59
C PHE A 23 2.80 8.69 0.53
N PRO A 24 2.94 7.94 1.65
CA PRO A 24 3.87 8.32 2.71
C PRO A 24 5.31 8.43 2.19
N ALA A 25 5.94 9.57 2.42
CA ALA A 25 7.30 9.79 1.97
C ALA A 25 8.27 8.84 2.69
N PHE A 26 9.13 8.18 1.90
CA PHE A 26 10.18 7.31 2.43
C PHE A 26 11.55 7.92 2.15
N HIS A 27 12.06 8.69 3.12
CA HIS A 27 13.38 9.33 3.04
C HIS A 27 14.39 8.55 3.88
N ALA A 28 14.92 7.47 3.30
CA ALA A 28 16.00 6.70 3.90
C ALA A 28 17.24 6.73 3.00
N ASN A 29 18.38 7.02 3.61
CA ASN A 29 19.71 6.87 2.99
C ASN A 29 20.63 6.11 3.96
N ARG A 30 21.82 5.73 3.49
CA ARG A 30 22.78 4.94 4.30
C ARG A 30 23.22 5.61 5.60
N THR A 31 23.09 6.93 5.70
CA THR A 31 23.45 7.73 6.89
C THR A 31 22.27 8.01 7.81
N SER A 32 21.04 7.63 7.41
CA SER A 32 19.84 7.92 8.18
C SER A 32 19.85 7.15 9.50
N PRO A 33 19.46 7.78 10.62
CA PRO A 33 19.30 7.05 11.88
C PRO A 33 18.34 5.87 11.69
N ARG A 34 18.74 4.69 12.16
CA ARG A 34 17.95 3.46 12.00
C ARG A 34 16.52 3.61 12.54
N LYS A 35 16.34 4.42 13.60
CA LYS A 35 15.02 4.74 14.16
C LYS A 35 14.13 5.40 13.10
N ASP A 36 14.63 6.39 12.39
CA ASP A 36 13.86 7.19 11.43
C ASP A 36 13.48 6.36 10.20
N VAL A 37 14.39 5.48 9.76
CA VAL A 37 14.11 4.51 8.69
C VAL A 37 12.98 3.56 9.10
N LEU A 38 12.98 3.08 10.35
CA LEU A 38 11.93 2.20 10.87
C LEU A 38 10.59 2.93 11.05
N VAL A 39 10.61 4.21 11.44
CA VAL A 39 9.40 5.05 11.52
C VAL A 39 8.82 5.30 10.12
N ALA A 40 9.65 5.65 9.14
CA ALA A 40 9.21 5.82 7.76
C ALA A 40 8.65 4.51 7.18
N LEU A 41 9.30 3.37 7.47
CA LEU A 41 8.82 2.06 7.05
C LEU A 41 7.48 1.72 7.72
N TYR A 42 7.32 2.05 9.00
CA TYR A 42 6.06 1.88 9.72
C TYR A 42 4.93 2.66 9.06
N GLN A 43 5.14 3.93 8.73
CA GLN A 43 4.15 4.77 8.04
C GLN A 43 3.73 4.17 6.70
N VAL A 44 4.68 3.68 5.92
CA VAL A 44 4.41 2.98 4.64
C VAL A 44 3.58 1.71 4.86
N VAL A 45 3.97 0.86 5.82
CA VAL A 45 3.25 -0.40 6.09
C VAL A 45 1.83 -0.16 6.59
N VAL A 46 1.60 0.86 7.43
CA VAL A 46 0.25 1.24 7.89
C VAL A 46 -0.62 1.67 6.72
N PHE A 47 -0.11 2.56 5.88
CA PHE A 47 -0.81 3.05 4.70
C PHE A 47 -1.15 1.93 3.73
N LEU A 48 -0.20 1.02 3.46
CA LEU A 48 -0.41 -0.15 2.60
C LEU A 48 -1.45 -1.11 3.19
N ASN A 49 -1.38 -1.41 4.49
CA ASN A 49 -2.34 -2.31 5.14
C ASN A 49 -3.78 -1.77 5.06
N ALA A 50 -3.97 -0.46 5.29
CA ALA A 50 -5.28 0.19 5.13
C ALA A 50 -5.76 0.16 3.68
N SER A 51 -4.86 0.47 2.74
CA SER A 51 -5.20 0.51 1.31
C SER A 51 -5.55 -0.86 0.75
N LEU A 52 -4.80 -1.91 1.11
CA LEU A 52 -5.08 -3.29 0.73
C LEU A 52 -6.43 -3.75 1.26
N GLY A 53 -6.82 -3.32 2.47
CA GLY A 53 -8.15 -3.55 3.02
C GLY A 53 -9.25 -2.95 2.13
N ASN A 54 -9.11 -1.69 1.74
CA ASN A 54 -10.05 -1.02 0.83
C ASN A 54 -10.10 -1.72 -0.53
N ILE A 55 -8.95 -1.96 -1.16
CA ILE A 55 -8.87 -2.66 -2.46
C ILE A 55 -9.55 -4.03 -2.38
N THR A 56 -9.28 -4.80 -1.32
CA THR A 56 -9.86 -6.15 -1.16
C THR A 56 -11.38 -6.09 -1.04
N ARG A 57 -11.92 -5.19 -0.21
CA ARG A 57 -13.37 -5.00 -0.07
C ARG A 57 -13.99 -4.70 -1.43
N ASP A 58 -13.40 -3.77 -2.14
CA ASP A 58 -13.99 -3.25 -3.37
C ASP A 58 -13.82 -4.25 -4.54
N GLN A 59 -12.76 -5.06 -4.57
CA GLN A 59 -12.62 -6.16 -5.53
C GLN A 59 -13.61 -7.30 -5.26
N LYS A 60 -14.02 -7.53 -4.01
CA LYS A 60 -15.08 -8.50 -3.71
C LYS A 60 -16.43 -8.06 -4.28
N GLU A 61 -16.70 -6.76 -4.28
CA GLU A 61 -17.94 -6.20 -4.82
C GLU A 61 -17.91 -6.13 -6.36
N LEU A 62 -16.78 -5.72 -6.94
CA LEU A 62 -16.68 -5.44 -8.37
C LEU A 62 -16.32 -6.68 -9.19
N ASN A 63 -15.47 -7.56 -8.66
CA ASN A 63 -14.95 -8.73 -9.36
C ASN A 63 -15.00 -9.99 -8.44
N PRO A 64 -16.18 -10.41 -7.97
CA PRO A 64 -16.31 -11.51 -7.01
C PRO A 64 -15.75 -12.84 -7.52
N GLU A 65 -15.73 -13.05 -8.84
CA GLU A 65 -15.21 -14.27 -9.46
C GLU A 65 -13.68 -14.30 -9.57
N ALA A 66 -12.99 -13.19 -9.26
CA ALA A 66 -11.53 -13.09 -9.36
C ALA A 66 -10.83 -13.70 -8.12
N GLN A 67 -11.08 -14.98 -7.84
CA GLN A 67 -10.61 -15.67 -6.63
C GLN A 67 -9.09 -15.59 -6.44
N ASP A 68 -8.30 -15.80 -7.50
CA ASP A 68 -6.84 -15.69 -7.45
C ASP A 68 -6.35 -14.30 -7.01
N LEU A 69 -7.05 -13.23 -7.44
CA LEU A 69 -6.71 -11.86 -7.04
C LEU A 69 -7.06 -11.64 -5.56
N LEU A 70 -8.26 -12.08 -5.15
CA LEU A 70 -8.73 -11.92 -3.78
C LEU A 70 -7.85 -12.68 -2.79
N GLU A 71 -7.40 -13.89 -3.14
CA GLU A 71 -6.47 -14.66 -2.33
C GLU A 71 -5.11 -13.95 -2.19
N ARG A 72 -4.56 -13.45 -3.30
CA ARG A 72 -3.30 -12.68 -3.27
C ARG A 72 -3.41 -11.44 -2.39
N LEU A 73 -4.48 -10.66 -2.55
CA LEU A 73 -4.75 -9.48 -1.72
C LEU A 73 -4.86 -9.84 -0.23
N HIS A 74 -5.54 -10.94 0.10
CA HIS A 74 -5.66 -11.43 1.47
C HIS A 74 -4.30 -11.83 2.06
N ASN A 75 -3.50 -12.60 1.31
CA ASN A 75 -2.17 -13.03 1.71
C ASN A 75 -1.22 -11.84 1.90
N THR A 76 -1.24 -10.87 0.99
CA THR A 76 -0.45 -9.63 1.14
C THR A 76 -0.88 -8.83 2.38
N THR A 77 -2.19 -8.71 2.63
CA THR A 77 -2.72 -8.05 3.83
C THR A 77 -2.24 -8.74 5.11
N LYS A 78 -2.24 -10.08 5.14
CA LYS A 78 -1.73 -10.86 6.28
C LYS A 78 -0.25 -10.60 6.52
N THR A 79 0.57 -10.57 5.48
CA THR A 79 1.99 -10.23 5.56
C THR A 79 2.21 -8.80 6.07
N ALA A 80 1.46 -7.82 5.54
CA ALA A 80 1.55 -6.43 5.97
C ALA A 80 1.21 -6.26 7.47
N ARG A 81 0.18 -6.96 7.96
CA ARG A 81 -0.14 -7.00 9.40
C ARG A 81 0.98 -7.58 10.25
N GLY A 82 1.65 -8.63 9.77
CA GLY A 82 2.82 -9.19 10.44
C GLY A 82 3.98 -8.20 10.55
N LEU A 83 4.32 -7.52 9.44
CA LEU A 83 5.35 -6.47 9.46
C LEU A 83 4.96 -5.32 10.39
N PHE A 84 3.72 -4.86 10.32
CA PHE A 84 3.19 -3.81 11.20
C PHE A 84 3.40 -4.19 12.67
N SER A 85 3.00 -5.39 13.08
CA SER A 85 3.16 -5.86 14.46
C SER A 85 4.62 -5.89 14.91
N ASN A 86 5.52 -6.37 14.05
CA ASN A 86 6.95 -6.43 14.35
C ASN A 86 7.57 -5.03 14.47
N LEU A 87 7.20 -4.11 13.58
CA LEU A 87 7.68 -2.73 13.62
C LEU A 87 7.15 -1.99 14.85
N THR A 88 5.86 -2.12 15.17
CA THR A 88 5.28 -1.59 16.41
C THR A 88 6.09 -2.07 17.62
N CYS A 89 6.29 -3.39 17.73
CA CYS A 89 7.03 -3.98 18.84
C CYS A 89 8.45 -3.40 18.94
N LEU A 90 9.18 -3.35 17.82
CA LEU A 90 10.55 -2.83 17.80
C LEU A 90 10.60 -1.34 18.15
N LEU A 91 9.70 -0.52 17.59
CA LEU A 91 9.65 0.91 17.83
C LEU A 91 9.30 1.23 19.28
N CYS A 92 8.33 0.54 19.88
CA CYS A 92 7.94 0.75 21.27
C CYS A 92 9.01 0.24 22.24
N THR A 93 9.48 -1.00 22.07
CA THR A 93 10.36 -1.65 23.06
C THR A 93 11.80 -1.12 23.02
N LYS A 94 12.36 -0.90 21.81
CA LYS A 94 13.77 -0.50 21.64
C LYS A 94 13.93 1.00 21.53
N TYR A 95 13.05 1.66 20.78
CA TYR A 95 13.20 3.08 20.43
C TYR A 95 12.30 4.01 21.26
N ARG A 96 11.46 3.45 22.15
CA ARG A 96 10.51 4.16 23.01
C ARG A 96 9.67 5.18 22.23
N VAL A 97 9.16 4.74 21.10
CA VAL A 97 8.22 5.51 20.28
C VAL A 97 6.82 5.12 20.70
N ASP A 98 6.11 6.08 21.30
CA ASP A 98 4.76 5.84 21.82
C ASP A 98 3.67 6.11 20.77
N GLN A 99 3.96 7.01 19.81
CA GLN A 99 3.05 7.37 18.72
C GLN A 99 3.86 7.63 17.44
N VAL A 100 3.26 7.28 16.30
CA VAL A 100 3.76 7.62 14.96
C VAL A 100 2.60 8.23 14.19
N ASP A 101 2.79 9.45 13.69
CA ASP A 101 1.80 10.08 12.83
C ASP A 101 1.73 9.32 11.51
N VAL A 102 0.52 8.89 11.15
CA VAL A 102 0.28 8.08 9.96
C VAL A 102 -0.70 8.77 9.04
N LEU A 103 -0.40 8.69 7.74
CA LEU A 103 -1.33 9.08 6.69
C LEU A 103 -2.23 7.88 6.39
N PHE A 104 -3.54 8.13 6.28
CA PHE A 104 -4.48 7.13 5.83
C PHE A 104 -4.87 7.39 4.37
N PRO A 105 -4.98 6.33 3.55
CA PRO A 105 -5.46 6.49 2.18
C PRO A 105 -6.90 7.01 2.21
N ILE A 106 -7.16 8.06 1.43
CA ILE A 106 -8.52 8.54 1.19
C ILE A 106 -9.24 7.44 0.41
N SER A 107 -10.36 6.94 0.93
CA SER A 107 -11.27 6.06 0.16
C SER A 107 -12.20 6.98 -0.62
N PRO A 108 -12.18 7.00 -1.96
CA PRO A 108 -13.17 7.74 -2.73
C PRO A 108 -14.50 7.02 -2.63
N LEU A 109 -15.28 7.31 -1.59
CA LEU A 109 -16.59 6.68 -1.40
C LEU A 109 -17.62 7.16 -2.45
N HIS A 110 -17.25 8.09 -3.33
CA HIS A 110 -18.14 8.74 -4.31
C HIS A 110 -17.47 9.12 -5.64
N ALA A 111 -16.34 8.52 -6.03
CA ALA A 111 -15.77 8.73 -7.36
C ALA A 111 -16.34 7.70 -8.36
N ASN A 112 -16.57 8.11 -9.62
CA ASN A 112 -16.98 7.19 -10.70
C ASN A 112 -16.09 5.93 -10.70
N GLN A 113 -16.70 4.76 -10.89
CA GLN A 113 -16.05 3.43 -10.84
C GLN A 113 -14.72 3.34 -11.61
N SER A 114 -14.59 4.05 -12.74
CA SER A 114 -13.36 4.10 -13.54
C SER A 114 -12.21 4.86 -12.86
N LEU A 115 -12.47 6.05 -12.31
CA LEU A 115 -11.49 6.84 -11.54
C LEU A 115 -11.04 6.11 -10.27
N PHE A 116 -11.97 5.36 -9.67
CA PHE A 116 -11.74 4.58 -8.47
C PHE A 116 -10.87 3.35 -8.70
N GLN A 117 -11.03 2.66 -9.84
CA GLN A 117 -10.15 1.57 -10.25
C GLN A 117 -8.77 2.08 -10.69
N GLU A 118 -8.74 3.27 -11.31
CA GLU A 118 -7.52 4.00 -11.66
C GLU A 118 -6.64 4.21 -10.42
N GLU A 119 -7.11 4.95 -9.42
CA GLU A 119 -6.33 5.25 -8.19
C GLU A 119 -5.79 4.02 -7.46
N LYS A 120 -6.52 2.91 -7.46
CA LYS A 120 -6.07 1.67 -6.83
C LYS A 120 -5.00 0.96 -7.62
N CYS A 121 -5.12 0.97 -8.94
CA CYS A 121 -4.09 0.41 -9.80
C CYS A 121 -2.80 1.22 -9.73
N LYS A 122 -2.93 2.56 -9.65
CA LYS A 122 -1.85 3.49 -9.38
C LYS A 122 -1.13 3.15 -8.07
N LEU A 123 -1.89 2.83 -7.01
CA LEU A 123 -1.32 2.42 -5.73
C LEU A 123 -0.56 1.09 -5.80
N SER A 124 -1.08 0.11 -6.53
CA SER A 124 -0.42 -1.19 -6.71
C SER A 124 0.91 -1.08 -7.48
N LYS A 125 1.08 -0.06 -8.33
CA LYS A 125 2.33 0.16 -9.07
C LYS A 125 3.36 0.99 -8.31
N ASP A 126 3.01 1.63 -7.19
CA ASP A 126 3.96 2.36 -6.34
C ASP A 126 4.79 1.42 -5.45
N LYS A 127 5.41 0.44 -6.11
CA LYS A 127 6.33 -0.56 -5.56
C LYS A 127 7.65 0.06 -5.10
N ARG A 128 7.87 1.34 -5.43
CA ARG A 128 9.13 2.08 -5.24
C ARG A 128 9.50 2.25 -3.78
N ALA A 129 8.53 2.47 -2.89
CA ALA A 129 8.81 2.61 -1.45
C ALA A 129 9.25 1.28 -0.80
N MET A 130 8.63 0.15 -1.21
CA MET A 130 8.94 -1.17 -0.68
C MET A 130 10.29 -1.69 -1.22
N GLU A 131 10.60 -1.41 -2.49
CA GLU A 131 11.91 -1.70 -3.09
C GLU A 131 13.04 -0.89 -2.44
N LEU A 132 12.83 0.40 -2.18
CA LEU A 132 13.79 1.24 -1.45
C LEU A 132 14.00 0.75 -0.01
N ALA A 133 12.95 0.29 0.67
CA ALA A 133 13.07 -0.31 2.00
C ALA A 133 13.89 -1.61 2.01
N THR A 134 13.80 -2.43 0.96
CA THR A 134 14.65 -3.63 0.81
C THR A 134 16.11 -3.34 0.44
N GLN A 135 16.41 -2.16 -0.12
CA GLN A 135 17.78 -1.75 -0.50
C GLN A 135 18.51 -1.00 0.62
N GLY A 136 17.80 -0.57 1.66
CA GLY A 136 18.33 0.18 2.82
C GLY A 136 18.42 -0.62 4.12
N LEU A 137 18.03 -1.89 4.12
CA LEU A 137 18.26 -2.87 5.19
C LEU A 137 19.54 -3.67 4.91
#